data_AF-K1U975-F1
#
_entry.id   AF-K1U975-F1
#
_cell.length_a   1.000
_cell.length_b   1.000
_cell.length_c   1.000
_cell.angle_alpha   90.00
_cell.angle_beta   90.00
_cell.angle_gamma   90.00
#
_symmetry.space_group_name_H-M   'P 1'
#
loop_
_entity.id
_entity.type
_entity.pdbx_description
1 polymer ?
#
loop_
_entity_poly.entity_id
_entity_poly.type
_entity_poly.pdbx_seq_one_letter_code
_entity_poly.pdbx_strand_id
1 'polypeptide(L)' 'IHEAEKYIPLDRLYLSPQCGFASCEIGNKLTEEEQWAKLTLVKEIAKEVWGKLWNYKLAS' A
#
# COMPACT_ATOMS: atom_id res chain seq x y z
N ILE A 1 -0.44 -3.25 -9.38
CA ILE A 1 -0.75 -1.81 -9.52
C ILE A 1 -0.78 -1.41 -10.99
N HIS A 2 0.28 -1.63 -11.77
CA HIS A 2 0.33 -1.29 -13.21
C HIS A 2 -0.76 -1.95 -14.08
N GLU A 3 -1.32 -3.08 -13.66
CA GLU A 3 -2.49 -3.63 -14.35
C GLU A 3 -3.76 -2.80 -14.14
N ALA A 4 -3.98 -2.29 -12.93
CA ALA A 4 -5.12 -1.42 -12.63
C ALA A 4 -4.98 -0.04 -13.32
N GLU A 5 -3.75 0.42 -13.52
CA GLU A 5 -3.41 1.66 -14.24
C GLU A 5 -3.94 1.66 -15.69
N LYS A 6 -4.15 0.48 -16.28
CA LYS A 6 -4.76 0.35 -17.62
C LYS A 6 -6.24 0.80 -17.65
N TYR A 7 -6.89 0.91 -16.49
CA TYR A 7 -8.31 1.23 -16.36
C TYR A 7 -8.57 2.58 -15.68
N ILE A 8 -7.73 2.98 -14.73
CA ILE A 8 -7.85 4.24 -13.98
C ILE A 8 -6.47 4.89 -13.87
N PRO A 9 -6.33 6.22 -14.05
CA PRO A 9 -5.06 6.93 -13.87
C PRO A 9 -4.37 6.64 -12.54
N LEU A 10 -3.05 6.52 -12.56
CA LEU A 10 -2.24 6.15 -11.39
C LEU A 10 -2.42 7.11 -10.20
N ASP A 11 -2.67 8.40 -10.44
CA ASP A 11 -2.90 9.42 -9.42
C ASP A 11 -4.24 9.28 -8.67
N ARG A 12 -5.11 8.38 -9.14
CA ARG A 12 -6.39 8.00 -8.52
C ARG A 12 -6.40 6.59 -7.93
N LEU A 13 -5.26 5.90 -7.95
CA LEU A 13 -5.09 4.57 -7.35
C LEU A 13 -4.41 4.70 -5.98
N TYR A 14 -4.78 3.80 -5.06
CA TYR A 14 -4.25 3.75 -3.69
C TYR A 14 -3.93 2.31 -3.31
N LEU A 15 -2.97 2.13 -2.39
CA LEU A 15 -2.53 0.82 -1.93
C LEU A 15 -2.88 0.62 -0.46
N SER A 16 -3.40 -0.56 -0.11
CA SER A 16 -3.65 -0.99 1.26
C SER A 16 -3.52 -2.52 1.39
N PRO A 17 -3.35 -3.05 2.61
CA PRO A 17 -3.52 -4.48 2.87
C PRO A 17 -4.92 -4.96 2.48
N GLN A 18 -5.04 -6.23 2.09
CA GLN A 18 -6.33 -6.80 1.65
C GLN A 18 -7.40 -6.82 2.76
N CYS A 19 -6.98 -7.02 4.01
CA CYS A 19 -7.84 -7.05 5.18
C CYS A 19 -7.20 -6.29 6.34
N GLY A 20 -8.02 -5.83 7.29
CA GLY A 20 -7.54 -5.25 8.54
C GLY A 20 -6.91 -6.30 9.46
N PHE A 21 -6.00 -5.89 10.33
CA PHE A 21 -5.35 -6.79 11.29
C PHE A 21 -6.30 -7.33 12.37
N ALA A 22 -7.45 -6.68 12.57
CA ALA A 22 -8.46 -7.06 13.56
C ALA A 22 -9.39 -8.20 13.10
N SER A 23 -9.46 -8.52 11.80
CA SER A 23 -10.45 -9.46 11.26
C SER A 23 -10.02 -10.93 11.28
N CYS A 24 -9.06 -11.30 12.12
CA CYS A 24 -8.58 -12.69 12.27
C CYS A 24 -8.98 -13.27 13.64
N GLU A 25 -10.27 -13.29 13.96
CA GLU A 25 -10.78 -13.95 15.19
C GLU A 25 -10.68 -15.48 15.15
N ILE A 26 -10.46 -16.09 13.98
CA ILE A 26 -10.35 -17.55 13.84
C ILE A 26 -9.18 -17.89 12.90
N GLY A 27 -7.97 -18.05 13.44
CA GLY A 27 -6.95 -18.90 12.82
C GLY A 27 -5.65 -18.26 12.31
N ASN A 28 -5.49 -16.93 12.27
CA ASN A 28 -4.22 -16.29 11.88
C ASN A 28 -3.94 -15.03 12.70
N LYS A 29 -3.67 -15.21 14.00
CA LYS A 29 -3.19 -14.11 14.86
C LYS A 29 -1.80 -13.69 14.37
N LEU A 30 -1.72 -12.49 13.81
CA LEU A 30 -0.45 -11.88 13.46
C LEU A 30 0.20 -11.30 14.72
N THR A 31 1.49 -11.53 14.89
CA THR A 31 2.27 -10.79 15.88
C THR A 31 2.33 -9.31 15.50
N GLU A 32 2.65 -8.45 16.47
CA GLU A 32 2.84 -7.02 16.18
C GLU A 32 3.94 -6.81 15.12
N GLU A 33 5.02 -7.58 15.18
CA GLU A 33 6.10 -7.54 14.20
C GLU A 33 5.63 -7.87 12.78
N GLU A 34 4.77 -8.88 12.63
CA GLU A 34 4.19 -9.24 11.34
C GLU A 34 3.24 -8.17 10.80
N GLN A 35 2.51 -7.47 11.69
CA GLN A 35 1.69 -6.33 11.30
C GLN A 35 2.56 -5.17 10.79
N TRP A 36 3.64 -4.85 11.50
CA TRP A 36 4.60 -3.82 11.08
C TRP A 36 5.34 -4.19 9.80
N ALA A 37 5.68 -5.46 9.61
CA ALA A 37 6.29 -5.94 8.37
C ALA A 37 5.36 -5.72 7.18
N LYS A 38 4.06 -6.00 7.33
CA LYS A 38 3.05 -5.74 6.29
C LYS A 38 2.92 -4.25 5.98
N LEU A 39 2.87 -3.40 7.00
CA LEU A 39 2.80 -1.94 6.81
C LEU A 39 4.07 -1.40 6.12
N THR A 40 5.24 -1.90 6.50
CA THR A 40 6.52 -1.53 5.90
C THR A 40 6.56 -1.90 4.42
N LEU A 41 6.12 -3.11 4.07
CA LEU A 41 6.03 -3.55 2.69
C LEU A 41 5.10 -2.65 1.85
N VAL A 42 3.91 -2.33 2.38
CA VAL A 42 2.96 -1.43 1.71
C VAL A 42 3.60 -0.05 1.47
N LYS A 43 4.31 0.48 2.47
CA LYS A 43 5.00 1.78 2.37
C LYS A 43 6.09 1.76 1.30
N GLU A 44 6.93 0.73 1.26
CA GLU A 44 8.02 0.65 0.27
C GLU A 44 7.47 0.53 -1.16
N ILE A 45 6.45 -0.30 -1.39
CA ILE A 45 5.79 -0.40 -2.70
C ILE A 45 5.15 0.93 -3.08
N ALA A 46 4.47 1.60 -2.15
CA ALA A 46 3.87 2.91 -2.41
C ALA A 46 4.93 3.96 -2.79
N LYS A 47 6.10 3.94 -2.15
CA LYS A 47 7.22 4.82 -2.47
C LYS A 47 7.82 4.51 -3.85
N GLU A 48 7.95 3.24 -4.21
CA GLU A 48 8.44 2.83 -5.53
C GLU A 48 7.52 3.34 -6.65
N VAL A 49 6.21 3.17 -6.47
CA VAL A 49 5.21 3.49 -7.50
C VAL A 49 4.88 4.98 -7.57
N TRP A 50 4.67 5.65 -6.43
CA TRP A 50 4.25 7.06 -6.38
C TRP A 50 5.34 8.04 -5.94
N GLY A 51 6.52 7.60 -5.52
CA GLY A 51 7.57 8.49 -4.99
C GLY A 51 7.99 9.57 -5.98
N LYS A 52 7.97 9.28 -7.29
CA LYS A 52 8.23 10.28 -8.33
C LYS A 52 7.10 11.32 -8.43
N LEU A 53 5.84 10.88 -8.39
CA LEU A 53 4.67 11.76 -8.45
C LEU A 53 4.60 12.72 -7.25
N TRP A 54 5.01 12.24 -6.06
CA TRP A 54 5.10 13.09 -4.87
C TRP A 54 6.08 14.25 -5.07
N ASN A 55 7.24 13.98 -5.66
CA ASN A 55 8.24 15.01 -5.96
C ASN A 55 7.76 16.02 -7.01
N TYR A 56 7.01 15.56 -8.02
CA TYR A 56 6.43 16.45 -9.03
C TYR A 56 5.33 17.35 -8.47
N LYS A 57 4.45 16.85 -7.58
CA LYS A 57 3.39 17.65 -6.94
C LYS A 57 3.92 18.69 -5.95
N LEU A 58 5.08 18.46 -5.33
CA LEU A 58 5.71 19.45 -4.44
C LEU A 58 6.49 20.52 -5.20
N ALA A 59 6.86 20.27 -6.45
CA ALA A 59 7.61 21.19 -7.30
C ALA A 59 6.72 22.09 -8.18
N SER A 60 5.41 21.86 -8.18
CA SER A 60 4.37 22.63 -8.90
C SER A 60 3.56 23.50 -7.94
#